data_AF-A0A3D4YE20-F1
#
_entry.id   AF-A0A3D4YE20-F1
#
_cell.length_a   1.000
_cell.length_b   1.000
_cell.length_c   1.000
_cell.angle_alpha   90.00
_cell.angle_beta   90.00
_cell.angle_gamma   90.00
#
_symmetry.space_group_name_H-M   'P 1'
#
loop_
_entity.id
_entity.type
_entity.pdbx_description
1 polymer ?
#
loop_
_entity_poly.entity_id
_entity_poly.type
_entity_poly.pdbx_seq_one_letter_code
_entity_poly.pdbx_strand_id
1 'polypeptide(L)'
;MKQTLKTLGIFLCTLYTVCATQSGEAEIKTPTAPMTSKLPQFPNIEDENLLPAAPKSSPIELSLSIPLASSNHKNAIIEFITGFSTVWSTISTEHAQNVHNFDSFMEANIPTRLLKTLQELNIGDNTLTKEQIIAMLKDKTPDELRYEDKRVSKATVHKYIDLCVTQAFTNPQTQELFSRYIMVLTDMNDQDYNNTLLNSITENYETKGGCWAGVRNRCAISFAYIIAHKIGAL
;
A
#
# COMPACT_ATOMS: atom_id res chain seq x y z
N MET A 1 20.23 24.12 13.67
CA MET A 1 20.58 23.13 12.64
C MET A 1 19.32 22.80 11.86
N LYS A 2 19.15 23.44 10.70
CA LYS A 2 17.92 23.42 9.89
C LYS A 2 18.36 23.24 8.43
N GLN A 3 18.63 22.01 7.95
CA GLN A 3 18.79 21.75 6.49
C GLN A 3 18.97 20.29 6.00
N THR A 4 18.70 19.24 6.77
CA THR A 4 19.03 17.85 6.36
C THR A 4 17.84 16.96 5.97
N LEU A 5 16.69 17.54 5.61
CA LEU A 5 15.43 16.78 5.42
C LEU A 5 14.82 16.87 4.00
N LYS A 6 15.63 17.19 2.98
CA LYS A 6 15.12 17.56 1.64
C LYS A 6 15.58 16.72 0.46
N THR A 7 16.29 15.62 0.65
CA THR A 7 16.82 14.89 -0.51
C THR A 7 16.69 13.40 -0.31
N LEU A 8 15.56 12.82 -0.77
CA LEU A 8 15.53 11.47 -1.36
C LEU A 8 14.20 11.14 -2.08
N GLY A 9 13.56 12.13 -2.71
CA GLY A 9 12.42 11.93 -3.63
C GLY A 9 12.83 11.62 -5.07
N ILE A 10 14.12 11.37 -5.34
CA ILE A 10 14.68 11.34 -6.69
C ILE A 10 15.54 10.08 -6.84
N PHE A 11 14.94 8.92 -7.14
CA PHE A 11 15.67 7.79 -7.76
C PHE A 11 14.78 6.73 -8.44
N LEU A 12 13.61 7.11 -9.00
CA LEU A 12 12.71 6.13 -9.67
C LEU A 12 12.29 6.49 -11.11
N CYS A 13 12.94 7.46 -11.76
CA CYS A 13 12.46 8.02 -13.04
C CYS A 13 12.91 7.30 -14.33
N THR A 14 13.74 6.25 -14.31
CA THR A 14 14.31 5.69 -15.56
C THR A 14 13.90 4.28 -15.95
N LEU A 15 13.23 3.50 -15.09
CA LEU A 15 13.05 2.06 -15.34
C LEU A 15 11.65 1.61 -15.78
N TYR A 16 10.60 2.39 -15.54
CA TYR A 16 9.24 1.99 -15.97
C TYR A 16 8.99 2.14 -17.48
N THR A 17 9.76 2.97 -18.18
CA THR A 17 9.54 3.23 -19.61
C THR A 17 10.03 2.11 -20.52
N VAL A 18 10.87 1.17 -20.03
CA VAL A 18 11.53 0.17 -20.89
C VAL A 18 10.74 -1.14 -21.01
N CYS A 19 9.87 -1.49 -20.04
CA CYS A 19 9.15 -2.76 -20.08
C CYS A 19 7.81 -2.72 -20.82
N ALA A 20 7.22 -1.55 -21.09
CA ALA A 20 5.93 -1.43 -21.77
C ALA A 20 6.02 -1.60 -23.30
N THR A 21 7.22 -1.67 -23.88
CA THR A 21 7.43 -1.76 -25.34
C THR A 21 7.91 -3.13 -25.85
N GLN A 22 7.94 -4.17 -25.01
CA GLN A 22 8.49 -5.49 -25.40
C GLN A 22 7.62 -6.73 -25.11
N SER A 23 6.30 -6.57 -24.92
CA SER A 23 5.37 -7.71 -24.90
C SER A 23 4.52 -7.76 -26.17
N GLY A 24 5.18 -7.96 -27.30
CA GLY A 24 4.58 -8.62 -28.45
C GLY A 24 4.61 -10.14 -28.22
N GLU A 25 3.44 -10.76 -28.31
CA GLU A 25 3.17 -12.19 -28.60
C GLU A 25 4.21 -13.24 -28.14
N ALA A 26 3.93 -14.00 -27.08
CA ALA A 26 4.29 -15.42 -27.01
C ALA A 26 3.56 -16.20 -25.90
N GLU A 27 2.89 -17.26 -26.35
CA GLU A 27 2.32 -18.47 -25.71
C GLU A 27 2.49 -18.72 -24.20
N ILE A 28 1.34 -19.10 -23.61
CA ILE A 28 1.19 -19.71 -22.29
C ILE A 28 1.83 -21.12 -22.30
N LYS A 29 2.87 -21.32 -21.50
CA LYS A 29 3.28 -22.64 -21.00
C LYS A 29 3.36 -22.58 -19.48
N THR A 30 2.50 -23.34 -18.82
CA THR A 30 2.57 -23.63 -17.38
C THR A 30 3.75 -24.56 -17.10
N PRO A 31 4.55 -24.31 -16.05
CA PRO A 31 5.31 -25.35 -15.40
C PRO A 31 4.95 -25.52 -13.92
N THR A 32 4.82 -26.79 -13.57
CA THR A 32 4.59 -27.42 -12.28
C THR A 32 5.64 -27.06 -11.23
N ALA A 33 5.22 -26.91 -9.97
CA ALA A 33 6.10 -26.78 -8.81
C ALA A 33 6.98 -28.02 -8.56
N PRO A 34 8.08 -27.87 -7.80
CA PRO A 34 8.02 -28.40 -6.43
C PRO A 34 8.62 -27.47 -5.35
N MET A 35 8.16 -27.67 -4.11
CA MET A 35 8.56 -26.96 -2.90
C MET A 35 9.99 -27.30 -2.44
N THR A 36 10.73 -26.31 -1.93
CA THR A 36 11.39 -26.26 -0.59
C THR A 36 12.54 -25.24 -0.61
N SER A 37 12.56 -24.28 0.34
CA SER A 37 13.68 -24.12 1.29
C SER A 37 13.53 -22.86 2.15
N LYS A 38 13.72 -23.08 3.45
CA LYS A 38 14.13 -22.20 4.57
C LYS A 38 13.78 -20.70 4.49
N LEU A 39 12.95 -20.28 5.46
CA LEU A 39 12.84 -18.89 5.92
C LEU A 39 14.24 -18.31 6.20
N PRO A 40 14.61 -17.15 5.62
CA PRO A 40 15.88 -16.50 5.95
C PRO A 40 15.87 -16.02 7.42
N GLN A 41 16.97 -16.27 8.12
CA GLN A 41 17.22 -15.69 9.45
C GLN A 41 17.55 -14.20 9.30
N PHE A 42 16.87 -13.38 10.10
CA PHE A 42 16.91 -11.92 10.05
C PHE A 42 18.18 -11.34 10.69
N PRO A 43 18.91 -10.44 10.01
CA PRO A 43 19.90 -9.60 10.66
C PRO A 43 19.25 -8.43 11.39
N ASN A 44 19.80 -8.09 12.56
CA ASN A 44 19.46 -6.92 13.36
C ASN A 44 20.15 -5.70 12.75
N ILE A 45 19.43 -4.77 12.11
CA ILE A 45 20.04 -3.53 11.61
C ILE A 45 19.10 -2.34 11.88
N GLU A 46 19.66 -1.40 12.63
CA GLU A 46 19.18 -0.04 12.89
C GLU A 46 19.40 0.81 11.63
N ASP A 47 18.34 1.10 10.86
CA ASP A 47 18.32 2.23 9.94
C ASP A 47 16.86 2.60 9.61
N GLU A 48 16.32 3.51 10.42
CA GLU A 48 14.98 4.08 10.31
C GLU A 48 15.00 5.22 9.28
N ASN A 49 14.28 5.08 8.17
CA ASN A 49 13.54 6.15 7.43
C ASN A 49 13.50 5.89 5.92
N LEU A 50 12.64 4.97 5.46
CA LEU A 50 12.30 4.82 4.03
C LEU A 50 10.81 4.52 3.80
N LEU A 51 9.98 4.80 4.80
CA LEU A 51 8.52 4.67 4.73
C LEU A 51 7.91 5.94 4.14
N PRO A 52 6.71 5.89 3.53
CA PRO A 52 5.90 7.10 3.41
C PRO A 52 5.82 7.75 4.80
N ALA A 53 5.96 9.08 4.87
CA ALA A 53 5.96 9.78 6.14
C ALA A 53 4.73 9.33 6.94
N ALA A 54 4.96 8.71 8.10
CA ALA A 54 3.88 8.42 9.01
C ALA A 54 3.15 9.75 9.28
N PRO A 55 1.81 9.78 9.22
CA PRO A 55 1.07 10.98 9.53
C PRO A 55 1.50 11.54 10.88
N LYS A 56 1.59 12.87 10.95
CA LYS A 56 2.18 13.57 12.09
C LYS A 56 1.35 13.45 13.37
N SER A 57 0.11 13.00 13.24
CA SER A 57 -0.83 12.72 14.32
C SER A 57 -1.05 11.22 14.45
N SER A 58 -0.89 10.71 15.67
CA SER A 58 -1.49 9.43 16.04
C SER A 58 -3.02 9.53 15.86
N PRO A 59 -3.71 8.46 15.42
CA PRO A 59 -5.16 8.49 15.27
C PRO A 59 -5.83 8.95 16.56
N ILE A 60 -6.61 10.04 16.47
CA ILE A 60 -7.49 10.47 17.55
C ILE A 60 -8.68 9.50 17.55
N GLU A 61 -8.53 8.39 18.28
CA GLU A 61 -9.56 7.40 18.58
C GLU A 61 -10.41 6.91 17.39
N LEU A 62 -9.93 5.88 16.70
CA LEU A 62 -10.77 4.99 15.91
C LEU A 62 -11.94 4.45 16.78
N SER A 63 -13.19 4.68 16.39
CA SER A 63 -14.40 4.19 17.09
C SER A 63 -14.62 2.67 17.02
N LEU A 64 -13.63 1.92 16.52
CA LEU A 64 -13.66 0.46 16.47
C LEU A 64 -13.39 -0.10 17.87
N SER A 65 -14.40 -0.71 18.47
CA SER A 65 -14.28 -1.56 19.66
C SER A 65 -13.45 -2.80 19.31
N ILE A 66 -12.14 -2.70 19.44
CA ILE A 66 -11.23 -3.77 19.03
C ILE A 66 -11.42 -4.98 19.97
N PRO A 67 -11.55 -6.20 19.45
CA PRO A 67 -11.26 -7.37 20.27
C PRO A 67 -9.82 -7.28 20.81
N LEU A 68 -9.58 -7.75 22.04
CA LEU A 68 -8.25 -7.74 22.64
C LEU A 68 -7.28 -8.51 21.71
N ALA A 69 -6.39 -7.80 21.01
CA ALA A 69 -5.53 -8.42 20.01
C ALA A 69 -4.52 -9.34 20.70
N SER A 70 -4.51 -10.61 20.30
CA SER A 70 -3.54 -11.60 20.77
C SER A 70 -2.12 -11.24 20.32
N SER A 71 -1.10 -11.80 21.00
CA SER A 71 0.30 -11.66 20.57
C SER A 71 0.52 -12.15 19.14
N ASN A 72 -0.22 -13.17 18.70
CA ASN A 72 -0.12 -13.69 17.33
C ASN A 72 -0.57 -12.66 16.29
N HIS A 73 -1.66 -11.93 16.56
CA HIS A 73 -2.14 -10.86 15.67
C HIS A 73 -1.11 -9.73 15.57
N LYS A 74 -0.55 -9.31 16.70
CA LYS A 74 0.48 -8.26 16.75
C LYS A 74 1.72 -8.66 15.95
N ASN A 75 2.21 -9.89 16.18
CA ASN A 75 3.36 -10.43 15.47
C ASN A 75 3.10 -10.53 13.96
N ALA A 76 1.91 -10.95 13.53
CA ALA A 76 1.59 -11.04 12.11
C ALA A 76 1.65 -9.67 11.40
N ILE A 77 1.17 -8.61 12.03
CA ILE A 77 1.23 -7.25 11.48
C ILE A 77 2.67 -6.72 11.49
N ILE A 78 3.41 -6.92 12.58
CA ILE A 78 4.83 -6.53 12.65
C ILE A 78 5.65 -7.28 11.59
N GLU A 79 5.48 -8.59 11.44
CA GLU A 79 6.16 -9.39 10.41
C GLU A 79 5.85 -8.89 9.00
N PHE A 80 4.59 -8.49 8.74
CA PHE A 80 4.21 -7.91 7.46
C PHE A 80 4.96 -6.59 7.20
N ILE A 81 4.98 -5.69 8.19
CA ILE A 81 5.65 -4.38 8.10
C ILE A 81 7.18 -4.55 7.95
N THR A 82 7.80 -5.37 8.80
CA THR A 82 9.25 -5.61 8.78
C THR A 82 9.69 -6.37 7.53
N GLY A 83 8.88 -7.33 7.07
CA GLY A 83 9.11 -8.04 5.81
C GLY A 83 9.07 -7.09 4.61
N PHE A 84 8.08 -6.18 4.59
CA PHE A 84 8.03 -5.09 3.61
C PHE A 84 9.33 -4.26 3.65
N SER A 85 9.74 -3.78 4.82
CA SER A 85 10.93 -2.93 4.97
C SER A 85 12.21 -3.62 4.54
N THR A 86 12.31 -4.93 4.81
CA THR A 86 13.47 -5.75 4.41
C THR A 86 13.52 -5.93 2.90
N VAL A 87 12.40 -6.32 2.26
CA VAL A 87 12.38 -6.46 0.80
C VAL A 87 12.68 -5.11 0.15
N TRP A 88 12.11 -4.03 0.68
CA TRP A 88 12.36 -2.67 0.19
C TRP A 88 13.82 -2.22 0.34
N SER A 89 14.48 -2.50 1.48
CA SER A 89 15.87 -2.11 1.69
C SER A 89 16.86 -2.89 0.82
N THR A 90 16.47 -4.08 0.37
CA THR A 90 17.26 -4.87 -0.59
C THR A 90 17.12 -4.40 -2.04
N ILE A 91 16.20 -3.47 -2.32
CA ILE A 91 16.08 -2.82 -3.64
C ILE A 91 17.23 -1.83 -3.80
N SER A 92 18.38 -2.31 -4.26
CA SER A 92 19.45 -1.44 -4.74
C SER A 92 19.08 -0.86 -6.12
N THR A 93 19.68 0.28 -6.47
CA THR A 93 19.47 1.05 -7.70
C THR A 93 19.79 0.30 -9.01
N GLU A 94 20.19 -0.96 -8.92
CA GLU A 94 20.49 -1.81 -10.05
C GLU A 94 19.50 -2.98 -10.09
N HIS A 95 18.63 -2.98 -11.11
CA HIS A 95 17.83 -4.09 -11.67
C HIS A 95 16.31 -4.11 -11.39
N ALA A 96 15.55 -4.25 -12.48
CA ALA A 96 14.09 -4.43 -12.52
C ALA A 96 13.60 -5.71 -11.80
N GLN A 97 14.49 -6.67 -11.52
CA GLN A 97 14.22 -7.87 -10.73
C GLN A 97 13.65 -7.55 -9.32
N ASN A 98 14.02 -6.38 -8.78
CA ASN A 98 13.70 -5.98 -7.42
C ASN A 98 12.22 -5.58 -7.21
N VAL A 99 11.55 -5.06 -8.26
CA VAL A 99 10.11 -4.73 -8.20
C VAL A 99 9.25 -5.99 -8.25
N HIS A 100 9.67 -7.02 -8.99
CA HIS A 100 8.95 -8.30 -9.03
C HIS A 100 9.04 -9.06 -7.70
N ASN A 101 10.19 -8.99 -7.02
CA ASN A 101 10.35 -9.55 -5.66
C ASN A 101 9.43 -8.84 -4.67
N PHE A 102 9.30 -7.52 -4.81
CA PHE A 102 8.38 -6.71 -4.02
C PHE A 102 6.92 -7.12 -4.26
N ASP A 103 6.48 -7.18 -5.51
CA ASP A 103 5.11 -7.59 -5.84
C ASP A 103 4.81 -9.02 -5.38
N SER A 104 5.77 -9.94 -5.54
CA SER A 104 5.64 -11.32 -5.08
C SER A 104 5.49 -11.42 -3.55
N PHE A 105 6.27 -10.63 -2.80
CA PHE A 105 6.12 -10.55 -1.35
C PHE A 105 4.73 -10.07 -0.97
N MET A 106 4.25 -9.00 -1.62
CA MET A 106 2.96 -8.40 -1.33
C MET A 106 1.80 -9.36 -1.65
N GLU A 107 1.86 -10.05 -2.79
CA GLU A 107 0.85 -11.04 -3.19
C GLU A 107 0.79 -12.25 -2.27
N ALA A 108 1.93 -12.69 -1.74
CA ALA A 108 1.96 -13.77 -0.77
C ALA A 108 1.44 -13.35 0.61
N ASN A 109 1.74 -12.13 1.06
CA ASN A 109 1.56 -11.72 2.46
C ASN A 109 0.34 -10.84 2.73
N ILE A 110 -0.17 -10.09 1.75
CA ILE A 110 -1.44 -9.37 1.90
C ILE A 110 -2.57 -10.32 2.34
N PRO A 111 -2.86 -11.43 1.63
CA PRO A 111 -3.96 -12.31 2.03
C PRO A 111 -3.69 -13.05 3.34
N THR A 112 -2.47 -13.57 3.52
CA THR A 112 -2.16 -14.53 4.58
C THR A 112 -1.80 -13.88 5.92
N ARG A 113 -1.28 -12.65 5.90
CA ARG A 113 -0.88 -11.92 7.10
C ARG A 113 -1.83 -10.76 7.38
N LEU A 114 -1.91 -9.81 6.45
CA LEU A 114 -2.68 -8.59 6.67
C LEU A 114 -4.19 -8.88 6.71
N LEU A 115 -4.78 -9.32 5.60
CA LEU A 115 -6.23 -9.52 5.50
C LEU A 115 -6.74 -10.57 6.49
N LYS A 116 -6.02 -11.67 6.68
CA LYS A 116 -6.37 -12.67 7.69
C LYS A 116 -6.44 -12.07 9.10
N THR A 117 -5.45 -11.28 9.50
CA THR A 117 -5.46 -10.62 10.82
C THR A 117 -6.62 -9.64 10.96
N LEU A 118 -6.94 -8.90 9.89
CA LEU A 118 -8.09 -7.98 9.86
C LEU A 118 -9.42 -8.72 9.98
N GLN A 119 -9.56 -9.86 9.32
CA GLN A 119 -10.73 -10.73 9.43
C GLN A 119 -10.90 -11.26 10.85
N GLU A 120 -9.84 -11.80 11.46
CA GLU A 120 -9.86 -12.35 12.82
C GLU A 120 -10.18 -11.29 13.88
N LEU A 121 -9.74 -10.04 13.66
CA LEU A 121 -10.00 -8.90 14.53
C LEU A 121 -11.29 -8.15 14.20
N ASN A 122 -12.03 -8.54 13.14
CA ASN A 122 -13.19 -7.81 12.62
C ASN A 122 -12.90 -6.31 12.36
N ILE A 123 -11.75 -6.00 11.75
CA ILE A 123 -11.36 -4.62 11.45
C ILE A 123 -11.73 -4.25 10.02
N GLY A 124 -12.64 -3.27 9.90
CA GLY A 124 -13.21 -2.78 8.65
C GLY A 124 -14.03 -3.86 7.95
N ASP A 125 -15.26 -3.58 7.54
CA ASP A 125 -16.02 -4.59 6.82
C ASP A 125 -15.56 -4.70 5.36
N ASN A 126 -15.74 -5.88 4.77
CA ASN A 126 -15.55 -6.09 3.33
C ASN A 126 -16.91 -6.01 2.61
N THR A 127 -17.63 -4.90 2.77
CA THR A 127 -19.01 -4.74 2.25
C THR A 127 -19.11 -3.67 1.16
N LEU A 128 -18.09 -2.82 1.00
CA LEU A 128 -18.10 -1.76 0.02
C LEU A 128 -17.96 -2.33 -1.40
N THR A 129 -18.90 -1.95 -2.27
CA THR A 129 -18.83 -2.16 -3.71
C THR A 129 -17.81 -1.23 -4.36
N LYS A 130 -17.45 -1.54 -5.61
CA LYS A 130 -16.55 -0.71 -6.43
C LYS A 130 -17.05 0.73 -6.52
N GLU A 131 -18.34 0.89 -6.81
CA GLU A 131 -19.00 2.18 -7.00
C GLU A 131 -19.02 2.99 -5.70
N GLN A 132 -19.24 2.34 -4.55
CA GLN A 132 -19.16 2.99 -3.24
C GLN A 132 -17.75 3.47 -2.93
N ILE A 133 -16.73 2.64 -3.17
CA ILE A 133 -15.33 3.03 -2.98
C ILE A 133 -14.96 4.25 -3.84
N ILE A 134 -15.32 4.23 -5.12
CA ILE A 134 -15.08 5.36 -6.02
C ILE A 134 -15.77 6.63 -5.49
N ALA A 135 -17.04 6.52 -5.11
CA ALA A 135 -17.80 7.66 -4.61
C ALA A 135 -17.17 8.25 -3.34
N MET A 136 -16.79 7.42 -2.38
CA MET A 136 -16.17 7.84 -1.12
C MET A 136 -14.82 8.53 -1.34
N LEU A 137 -13.96 7.99 -2.21
CA LEU A 137 -12.67 8.62 -2.53
C LEU A 137 -12.86 9.96 -3.25
N LYS A 138 -13.82 10.04 -4.18
CA LYS A 138 -14.12 11.27 -4.93
C LYS A 138 -14.69 12.36 -4.04
N ASP A 139 -15.53 12.01 -3.08
CA ASP A 139 -16.07 12.93 -2.06
C ASP A 139 -14.96 13.56 -1.22
N LYS A 140 -13.99 12.75 -0.78
CA LYS A 140 -12.82 13.21 0.00
C LYS A 140 -11.74 13.93 -0.82
N THR A 141 -11.91 14.05 -2.14
CA THR A 141 -10.92 14.69 -3.01
C THR A 141 -11.02 16.22 -2.91
N PRO A 142 -9.93 16.92 -2.52
CA PRO A 142 -9.90 18.38 -2.50
C PRO A 142 -9.94 18.96 -3.92
N ASP A 143 -10.24 20.25 -4.05
CA ASP A 143 -10.25 20.93 -5.36
C ASP A 143 -8.88 20.89 -6.06
N GLU A 144 -7.81 20.98 -5.25
CA GLU A 144 -6.42 20.80 -5.66
C GLU A 144 -5.73 19.84 -4.69
N LEU A 145 -5.32 18.67 -5.18
CA LEU A 145 -4.51 17.74 -4.41
C LEU A 145 -3.04 18.13 -4.57
N ARG A 146 -2.34 18.24 -3.43
CA ARG A 146 -0.92 18.57 -3.39
C ARG A 146 -0.12 17.36 -2.93
N TYR A 147 0.85 16.97 -3.73
CA TYR A 147 1.87 16.02 -3.33
C TYR A 147 3.22 16.49 -3.88
N GLU A 148 4.25 16.45 -3.04
CA GLU A 148 5.56 17.06 -3.32
C GLU A 148 5.42 18.51 -3.82
N ASP A 149 6.05 18.85 -4.95
CA ASP A 149 5.97 20.16 -5.59
C ASP A 149 4.88 20.25 -6.68
N LYS A 150 4.02 19.22 -6.78
CA LYS A 150 2.97 19.11 -7.80
C LYS A 150 1.60 19.48 -7.26
N ARG A 151 0.77 20.00 -8.17
CA ARG A 151 -0.63 20.35 -7.94
C ARG A 151 -1.47 19.65 -9.00
N VAL A 152 -2.40 18.81 -8.56
CA VAL A 152 -3.25 18.04 -9.46
C VAL A 152 -4.70 18.42 -9.23
N SER A 153 -5.41 18.73 -10.31
CA SER A 153 -6.81 19.14 -10.25
C SER A 153 -7.71 18.00 -9.77
N LYS A 154 -8.80 18.33 -9.06
CA LYS A 154 -9.84 17.36 -8.64
C LYS A 154 -10.32 16.46 -9.77
N ALA A 155 -10.57 17.02 -10.95
CA ALA A 155 -11.03 16.25 -12.11
C ALA A 155 -10.00 15.19 -12.57
N THR A 156 -8.71 15.53 -12.52
CA THR A 156 -7.62 14.61 -12.83
C THR A 156 -7.52 13.50 -11.78
N VAL A 157 -7.58 13.85 -10.48
CA VAL A 157 -7.57 12.87 -9.39
C VAL A 157 -8.76 11.92 -9.50
N HIS A 158 -9.95 12.43 -9.82
CA HIS A 158 -11.16 11.62 -10.06
C HIS A 158 -10.95 10.59 -11.17
N LYS A 159 -10.32 10.98 -12.29
CA LYS A 159 -9.96 10.06 -13.38
C LYS A 159 -9.00 8.96 -12.89
N TYR A 160 -8.01 9.29 -12.06
CA TYR A 160 -7.07 8.31 -11.52
C TYR A 160 -7.72 7.36 -10.52
N ILE A 161 -8.65 7.85 -9.70
CA ILE A 161 -9.47 6.99 -8.83
C ILE A 161 -10.25 5.99 -9.69
N ASP A 162 -10.94 6.45 -10.75
CA ASP A 162 -11.73 5.56 -11.61
C ASP A 162 -10.87 4.46 -12.24
N LEU A 163 -9.72 4.83 -12.81
CA LEU A 163 -8.79 3.90 -13.44
C LEU A 163 -8.22 2.90 -12.42
N CYS A 164 -7.75 3.40 -11.27
CA CYS A 164 -7.15 2.59 -10.23
C CYS A 164 -8.14 1.58 -9.66
N VAL A 165 -9.31 2.05 -9.22
CA VAL A 165 -10.28 1.20 -8.55
C VAL A 165 -10.88 0.20 -9.54
N THR A 166 -11.16 0.60 -10.78
CA THR A 166 -11.67 -0.33 -11.80
C THR A 166 -10.71 -1.49 -12.06
N GLN A 167 -9.40 -1.22 -12.15
CA GLN A 167 -8.40 -2.26 -12.35
C GLN A 167 -8.15 -3.09 -11.09
N ALA A 168 -8.04 -2.44 -9.93
CA ALA A 168 -7.88 -3.11 -8.64
C ALA A 168 -9.02 -4.10 -8.36
N PHE A 169 -10.23 -3.78 -8.82
CA PHE A 169 -11.41 -4.62 -8.70
C PHE A 169 -11.45 -5.83 -9.65
N THR A 170 -10.39 -6.13 -10.39
CA THR A 170 -10.26 -7.45 -11.06
C THR A 170 -9.65 -8.52 -10.15
N ASN A 171 -9.11 -8.12 -8.97
CA ASN A 171 -8.48 -9.01 -8.01
C ASN A 171 -9.24 -9.01 -6.65
N PRO A 172 -9.83 -10.13 -6.21
CA PRO A 172 -10.66 -10.16 -4.99
C PRO A 172 -9.93 -9.74 -3.70
N GLN A 173 -8.65 -10.06 -3.55
CA GLN A 173 -7.87 -9.67 -2.37
C GLN A 173 -7.65 -8.15 -2.34
N THR A 174 -7.45 -7.56 -3.50
CA THR A 174 -7.29 -6.11 -3.62
C THR A 174 -8.62 -5.39 -3.38
N GLN A 175 -9.74 -5.95 -3.87
CA GLN A 175 -11.07 -5.45 -3.53
C GLN A 175 -11.28 -5.39 -2.01
N GLU A 176 -11.01 -6.51 -1.32
CA GLU A 176 -11.14 -6.59 0.14
C GLU A 176 -10.24 -5.59 0.86
N LEU A 177 -8.99 -5.46 0.41
CA LEU A 177 -8.05 -4.48 0.97
C LEU A 177 -8.60 -3.05 0.87
N PHE A 178 -9.08 -2.63 -0.30
CA PHE A 178 -9.63 -1.29 -0.49
C PHE A 178 -10.90 -1.09 0.33
N SER A 179 -11.80 -2.08 0.37
CA SER A 179 -13.06 -2.03 1.10
C SER A 179 -12.82 -1.78 2.59
N ARG A 180 -11.98 -2.63 3.21
CA ARG A 180 -11.63 -2.51 4.63
C ARG A 180 -10.88 -1.22 4.93
N TYR A 181 -9.91 -0.85 4.08
CA TYR A 181 -9.10 0.34 4.32
C TYR A 181 -9.96 1.61 4.30
N ILE A 182 -10.85 1.75 3.31
CA ILE A 182 -11.71 2.93 3.19
C ILE A 182 -12.73 3.02 4.32
N MET A 183 -13.27 1.89 4.79
CA MET A 183 -14.11 1.88 5.99
C MET A 183 -13.34 2.41 7.20
N VAL A 184 -12.13 1.90 7.43
CA VAL A 184 -11.30 2.38 8.55
C VAL A 184 -10.96 3.87 8.40
N LEU A 185 -10.62 4.35 7.21
CA LEU A 185 -10.37 5.78 6.97
C LEU A 185 -11.61 6.66 7.21
N THR A 186 -12.79 6.12 6.91
CA THR A 186 -14.07 6.82 7.14
C THR A 186 -14.37 6.91 8.62
N ASP A 187 -14.14 5.83 9.37
CA ASP A 187 -14.31 5.78 10.82
C ASP A 187 -13.32 6.70 11.56
N MET A 188 -12.09 6.81 11.05
CA MET A 188 -11.10 7.77 11.57
C MET A 188 -11.50 9.22 11.32
N ASN A 189 -12.20 9.47 10.21
CA ASN A 189 -12.53 10.80 9.71
C ASN A 189 -11.34 11.77 9.71
N ASP A 190 -10.14 11.27 9.37
CA ASP A 190 -8.89 12.02 9.36
C ASP A 190 -8.48 12.34 7.91
N GLN A 191 -8.41 13.63 7.59
CA GLN A 191 -8.11 14.08 6.23
C GLN A 191 -6.66 13.79 5.80
N ASP A 192 -5.69 13.68 6.72
CA ASP A 192 -4.30 13.42 6.39
C ASP A 192 -4.09 11.99 5.89
N TYR A 193 -4.76 11.03 6.52
CA TYR A 193 -4.76 9.64 6.05
C TYR A 193 -5.51 9.49 4.72
N ASN A 194 -6.63 10.20 4.53
CA ASN A 194 -7.31 10.24 3.24
C ASN A 194 -6.41 10.83 2.13
N ASN A 195 -5.72 11.93 2.42
CA ASN A 195 -4.77 12.54 1.49
C ASN A 195 -3.61 11.61 1.16
N THR A 196 -3.15 10.78 2.11
CA THR A 196 -2.09 9.79 1.87
C THR A 196 -2.52 8.74 0.84
N LEU A 197 -3.77 8.27 0.91
CA LEU A 197 -4.33 7.36 -0.09
C LEU A 197 -4.50 8.05 -1.45
N LEU A 198 -5.05 9.26 -1.48
CA LEU A 198 -5.22 10.03 -2.71
C LEU A 198 -3.88 10.36 -3.38
N ASN A 199 -2.85 10.69 -2.60
CA ASN A 199 -1.49 10.91 -3.07
C ASN A 199 -0.88 9.63 -3.62
N SER A 200 -1.11 8.48 -2.96
CA SER A 200 -0.63 7.18 -3.44
C SER A 200 -1.22 6.82 -4.80
N ILE A 201 -2.52 7.08 -5.02
CA ILE A 201 -3.17 6.93 -6.33
C ILE A 201 -2.56 7.92 -7.32
N THR A 202 -2.56 9.21 -6.98
CA THR A 202 -2.19 10.29 -7.91
C THR A 202 -0.73 10.19 -8.35
N GLU A 203 0.21 10.04 -7.42
CA GLU A 203 1.64 9.91 -7.72
C GLU A 203 1.89 8.74 -8.66
N ASN A 204 1.22 7.61 -8.43
CA ASN A 204 1.42 6.40 -9.21
C ASN A 204 0.94 6.55 -10.67
N TYR A 205 -0.17 7.26 -10.89
CA TYR A 205 -0.68 7.52 -12.25
C TYR A 205 0.02 8.68 -12.96
N GLU A 206 0.56 9.65 -12.23
CA GLU A 206 1.35 10.76 -12.78
C GLU A 206 2.79 10.36 -13.14
N THR A 207 3.39 9.42 -12.41
CA THR A 207 4.84 9.18 -12.50
C THR A 207 5.25 7.72 -12.75
N LYS A 208 4.37 6.74 -12.51
CA LYS A 208 4.74 5.31 -12.47
C LYS A 208 3.97 4.45 -13.46
N GLY A 209 3.54 5.04 -14.57
CA GLY A 209 2.81 4.34 -15.64
C GLY A 209 1.40 3.87 -15.26
N GLY A 210 0.87 4.26 -14.09
CA GLY A 210 -0.51 3.96 -13.71
C GLY A 210 -0.81 2.51 -13.33
N CYS A 211 0.16 1.80 -12.73
CA CYS A 211 -0.02 0.41 -12.31
C CYS A 211 -0.80 0.31 -10.98
N TRP A 212 -2.00 -0.28 -10.99
CA TRP A 212 -2.81 -0.47 -9.78
C TRP A 212 -2.12 -1.32 -8.70
N ALA A 213 -1.20 -2.23 -9.05
CA ALA A 213 -0.45 -3.04 -8.09
C ALA A 213 0.46 -2.18 -7.20
N GLY A 214 1.07 -1.12 -7.76
CA GLY A 214 1.83 -0.15 -6.99
C GLY A 214 0.97 0.58 -5.94
N VAL A 215 -0.27 0.91 -6.31
CA VAL A 215 -1.23 1.51 -5.38
C VAL A 215 -1.67 0.50 -4.31
N ARG A 216 -2.01 -0.74 -4.69
CA ARG A 216 -2.34 -1.84 -3.76
C ARG A 216 -1.27 -1.96 -2.68
N ASN A 217 0.01 -2.00 -3.08
CA ASN A 217 1.10 -2.23 -2.15
C ASN A 217 1.21 -1.09 -1.13
N ARG A 218 1.16 0.16 -1.60
CA ARG A 218 1.16 1.36 -0.73
C ARG A 218 -0.03 1.41 0.22
N CYS A 219 -1.22 1.02 -0.25
CA CYS A 219 -2.41 0.90 0.58
C CYS A 219 -2.21 -0.12 1.69
N ALA A 220 -1.71 -1.31 1.35
CA ALA A 220 -1.53 -2.40 2.32
C ALA A 220 -0.56 -2.01 3.46
N ILE A 221 0.54 -1.32 3.13
CA ILE A 221 1.52 -0.87 4.13
C ILE A 221 0.91 0.23 5.00
N SER A 222 0.32 1.26 4.39
CA SER A 222 -0.31 2.36 5.13
C SER A 222 -1.38 1.83 6.08
N PHE A 223 -2.17 0.88 5.59
CA PHE A 223 -3.20 0.24 6.40
C PHE A 223 -2.60 -0.59 7.53
N ALA A 224 -1.56 -1.39 7.27
CA ALA A 224 -0.87 -2.16 8.31
C ALA A 224 -0.32 -1.26 9.43
N TYR A 225 0.21 -0.07 9.13
CA TYR A 225 0.67 0.90 10.15
C TYR A 225 -0.47 1.43 11.02
N ILE A 226 -1.60 1.80 10.41
CA ILE A 226 -2.79 2.24 11.17
C ILE A 226 -3.23 1.13 12.14
N ILE A 227 -3.25 -0.10 11.65
CA ILE A 227 -3.67 -1.27 12.42
C ILE A 227 -2.69 -1.57 13.53
N ALA A 228 -1.38 -1.50 13.27
CA ALA A 228 -0.34 -1.73 14.27
C ALA A 228 -0.49 -0.78 15.47
N HIS A 229 -0.73 0.51 15.22
CA HIS A 229 -1.02 1.47 16.29
C HIS A 229 -2.32 1.16 17.01
N LYS A 230 -3.37 0.82 16.25
CA LYS A 230 -4.70 0.53 16.81
C LYS A 230 -4.67 -0.67 17.76
N ILE A 231 -3.96 -1.75 17.42
CA ILE A 231 -3.87 -2.96 18.25
C ILE A 231 -2.77 -2.90 19.32
N GLY A 232 -2.06 -1.77 19.44
CA GLY A 232 -0.94 -1.60 20.37
C GLY A 232 0.20 -2.57 20.09
N ALA A 233 0.56 -2.70 18.81
CA ALA A 233 1.77 -3.38 18.35
C ALA A 233 2.94 -2.40 18.13
N LEU A 234 2.65 -1.12 17.91
CA LEU A 234 3.58 0.03 17.80
C LEU A 234 3.03 1.21 18.60
#